data_AF-A0A7Z7PP26-F1
#
_entry.id   AF-A0A7Z7PP26-F1
#
_cell.length_a   1.000
_cell.length_b   1.000
_cell.length_c   1.000
_cell.angle_alpha   90.00
_cell.angle_beta   90.00
_cell.angle_gamma   90.00
#
_symmetry.space_group_name_H-M   'P 1'
#
loop_
_entity.id
_entity.type
_entity.pdbx_description
1 polymer ?
#
loop_
_entity_poly.entity_id
_entity_poly.type
_entity_poly.pdbx_seq_one_letter_code
_entity_poly.pdbx_strand_id
1 'polypeptide(L)' 'MFLKEFGLPARIICEGFSISRAKLYRLLAPSKIDPLSSTMAVIAYEHPEYGYRRIHVLLKREGIKVNHKKVYRICSQ' A
#
# COMPACT_ATOMS: atom_id res chain seq x y z
N MET A 1 1.40 13.17 1.80
CA MET A 1 2.03 13.74 0.58
C MET A 1 2.00 15.28 0.61
N PHE A 2 2.16 15.91 1.78
CA PHE A 2 2.04 17.36 1.95
C PHE A 2 3.27 18.13 1.41
N LEU A 3 4.47 17.56 1.57
CA LEU A 3 5.74 18.25 1.30
C LEU A 3 6.09 18.44 -0.20
N LYS A 4 5.46 17.67 -1.10
CA LYS A 4 5.66 17.83 -2.55
C LYS A 4 4.87 19.02 -3.10
N GLU A 5 3.71 19.31 -2.51
CA GLU A 5 2.78 20.35 -3.00
C GLU A 5 3.30 21.77 -2.73
N PHE A 6 4.05 21.97 -1.64
CA PHE A 6 4.66 23.27 -1.32
C PHE A 6 5.94 23.58 -2.12
N GLY A 7 6.40 22.69 -3.01
CA GLY A 7 7.59 22.93 -3.84
C GLY A 7 8.88 23.14 -3.05
N LEU A 8 8.94 22.68 -1.78
CA LEU A 8 10.08 22.92 -0.92
C LEU A 8 11.33 22.14 -1.39
N PRO A 9 12.52 22.77 -1.38
CA PRO A 9 13.77 22.06 -1.65
C PRO A 9 14.00 20.92 -0.67
N ALA A 10 14.52 19.79 -1.17
CA ALA A 10 14.82 18.62 -0.35
C ALA A 10 15.69 18.90 0.87
N ARG A 11 16.57 19.92 0.80
CA ARG A 11 17.40 20.38 1.93
C ARG A 11 16.54 20.87 3.10
N ILE A 12 15.63 21.82 2.85
CA ILE A 12 14.76 22.41 3.89
C ILE A 12 13.93 21.32 4.55
N ILE A 13 13.42 20.37 3.75
CA ILE A 13 12.67 19.24 4.27
C ILE A 13 13.55 18.33 5.14
N CYS A 14 14.74 17.96 4.66
CA CYS A 14 15.63 17.08 5.41
C CYS A 14 16.08 17.72 6.74
N GLU A 15 16.39 19.01 6.74
CA GLU A 15 16.81 19.77 7.92
C GLU A 15 15.63 19.95 8.89
N GLY A 16 14.48 20.44 8.42
CA GLY A 16 13.31 20.69 9.26
C GLY A 16 12.71 19.43 9.89
N PHE A 17 12.78 18.30 9.20
CA PHE A 17 12.26 17.01 9.70
C PHE A 17 13.33 16.06 10.24
N SER A 18 14.61 16.48 10.24
CA SER A 18 15.75 15.64 10.66
C SER A 18 15.76 14.24 9.99
N ILE A 19 15.41 14.20 8.70
CA ILE A 19 15.42 12.96 7.90
C ILE A 19 16.54 12.98 6.88
N SER A 20 17.14 11.81 6.61
CA SER A 20 18.12 11.69 5.54
C SER A 20 17.48 11.89 4.16
N ARG A 21 18.25 12.38 3.19
CA ARG A 21 17.81 12.50 1.78
C ARG A 21 17.28 11.18 1.22
N ALA A 22 17.94 10.07 1.56
CA ALA A 22 17.51 8.74 1.16
C ALA A 22 16.12 8.38 1.70
N LYS A 23 15.84 8.72 2.97
CA LYS A 23 14.52 8.52 3.58
C LYS A 23 13.46 9.41 2.93
N LEU A 24 13.79 10.69 2.68
CA LEU A 24 12.91 11.61 1.96
C LEU A 24 12.53 11.05 0.58
N TYR A 25 13.50 10.62 -0.23
CA TYR A 25 13.20 10.05 -1.55
C TYR A 25 12.40 8.76 -1.48
N ARG A 26 12.63 7.90 -0.48
CA ARG A 26 11.82 6.70 -0.28
C ARG A 26 10.36 7.02 0.08
N LEU A 27 10.14 8.07 0.87
CA LEU A 27 8.79 8.52 1.24
C LEU A 27 8.09 9.26 0.08
N LEU A 28 8.84 9.96 -0.75
CA LEU A 28 8.34 10.63 -1.95
C LEU A 28 8.15 9.68 -3.14
N ALA A 29 8.81 8.52 -3.12
CA ALA A 29 8.61 7.49 -4.11
C ALA A 29 7.14 7.07 -4.05
N PRO A 30 6.44 7.03 -5.20
CA PRO A 30 5.06 6.58 -5.22
C PRO A 30 5.00 5.17 -4.63
N SER A 31 4.22 4.99 -3.56
CA SER A 31 3.88 3.66 -3.08
C SER A 31 3.23 2.93 -4.25
N LYS A 32 3.77 1.77 -4.62
CA LYS A 32 3.21 0.95 -5.69
C LYS A 32 1.93 0.32 -5.13
N ILE A 33 0.83 1.08 -5.17
CA ILE A 33 -0.48 0.60 -4.73
C ILE A 33 -0.87 -0.49 -5.72
N ASP A 34 -0.95 -1.72 -5.24
CA ASP A 34 -1.40 -2.82 -6.07
C ASP A 34 -2.89 -2.59 -6.37
N PRO A 35 -3.35 -2.64 -7.63
CA PRO A 35 -4.77 -2.48 -7.95
C PRO A 35 -5.65 -3.50 -7.22
N LEU A 36 -5.09 -4.66 -6.84
CA LEU A 36 -5.80 -5.66 -6.03
C LEU A 36 -6.04 -5.23 -4.58
N SER A 37 -5.26 -4.27 -4.06
CA SER A 37 -5.37 -3.79 -2.68
C SER A 37 -6.75 -3.17 -2.42
N SER A 38 -7.27 -2.37 -3.36
CA SER A 38 -8.60 -1.77 -3.25
C SER A 38 -9.70 -2.85 -3.20
N THR A 39 -9.65 -3.84 -4.09
CA THR A 39 -10.62 -4.95 -4.11
C THR A 39 -10.55 -5.78 -2.82
N MET A 40 -9.34 -6.08 -2.35
CA MET A 40 -9.14 -6.81 -1.09
C MET A 40 -9.66 -6.02 0.12
N ALA A 41 -9.48 -4.69 0.13
CA ALA A 41 -9.98 -3.84 1.20
C ALA A 41 -11.51 -3.84 1.26
N VAL A 42 -12.19 -3.85 0.12
CA VAL A 42 -13.66 -3.98 0.07
C VAL A 42 -14.10 -5.32 0.66
N ILE A 43 -13.49 -6.43 0.24
CA ILE A 43 -13.82 -7.76 0.76
C ILE A 43 -13.56 -7.86 2.28
N ALA A 44 -12.44 -7.29 2.75
CA ALA A 44 -12.10 -7.29 4.17
C ALA A 44 -13.05 -6.40 4.99
N TYR A 45 -13.57 -5.33 4.39
CA TYR A 45 -14.56 -4.46 5.02
C TYR A 45 -15.94 -5.13 5.11
N GLU A 46 -16.36 -5.83 4.06
CA GLU A 46 -17.61 -6.60 4.04
C GLU A 46 -17.57 -7.84 4.95
N HIS A 47 -16.38 -8.43 5.12
CA HIS A 47 -16.17 -9.63 5.93
C HIS A 47 -14.95 -9.48 6.88
N PRO A 48 -15.09 -8.76 8.00
CA PRO A 48 -13.99 -8.51 8.95
C PRO A 48 -13.37 -9.78 9.54
N GLU A 49 -14.13 -10.88 9.60
CA GLU A 49 -13.67 -12.18 10.09
C GLU A 49 -12.82 -12.96 9.06
N TYR A 50 -12.69 -12.45 7.83
CA TYR A 50 -11.95 -13.15 6.77
C TYR A 50 -10.48 -12.78 6.77
N GLY A 51 -9.65 -13.76 7.15
CA GLY A 51 -8.22 -13.71 6.86
C GLY A 51 -7.89 -13.89 5.37
N TYR A 52 -6.63 -13.62 5.01
CA TYR A 52 -6.13 -13.65 3.63
C TYR A 52 -6.47 -14.94 2.84
N ARG A 53 -6.62 -16.09 3.51
CA ARG A 53 -7.00 -17.36 2.87
C ARG A 53 -8.44 -17.33 2.34
N ARG A 54 -9.39 -16.76 3.10
CA ARG A 54 -10.79 -16.64 2.66
C ARG A 54 -10.94 -15.58 1.58
N ILE A 55 -10.23 -14.45 1.73
CA ILE A 55 -10.13 -13.41 0.70
C ILE A 55 -9.61 -14.00 -0.62
N HIS A 56 -8.56 -14.83 -0.57
CA HIS A 56 -8.03 -15.52 -1.75
C HIS A 56 -9.05 -16.41 -2.46
N VAL A 57 -9.89 -17.12 -1.70
CA VAL A 57 -10.97 -17.95 -2.26
C VAL A 57 -12.04 -17.11 -2.92
N LEU A 58 -12.44 -15.97 -2.32
CA LEU A 58 -13.40 -15.04 -2.93
C LEU A 58 -12.88 -14.44 -4.23
N LEU A 59 -11.64 -13.95 -4.22
CA LEU A 59 -10.99 -13.44 -5.44
C LEU A 59 -10.98 -14.49 -6.55
N LYS A 60 -10.73 -15.77 -6.21
CA LYS A 60 -10.77 -16.86 -7.18
C LYS A 60 -12.19 -17.11 -7.71
N ARG A 61 -13.23 -16.95 -6.88
CA ARG A 61 -14.64 -17.07 -7.29
C ARG A 61 -15.07 -15.97 -8.26
N GLU A 62 -14.54 -14.76 -8.09
CA GLU A 62 -14.72 -13.65 -9.04
C GLU A 62 -13.87 -13.77 -10.30
N GLY A 63 -13.14 -14.89 -10.48
CA GLY A 63 -12.31 -15.14 -11.65
C GLY A 63 -10.92 -14.49 -11.59
N ILE A 64 -10.56 -13.84 -10.48
CA ILE A 64 -9.26 -13.19 -10.30
C ILE A 64 -8.21 -14.26 -9.96
N LYS A 65 -7.37 -14.60 -10.94
CA LYS A 65 -6.26 -15.53 -10.76
C LYS A 65 -5.09 -14.85 -10.05
N VAL A 66 -5.09 -14.90 -8.72
CA VAL A 66 -3.97 -14.42 -7.89
C VAL A 66 -3.40 -15.55 -7.02
N ASN A 67 -2.09 -15.52 -6.79
CA ASN A 67 -1.42 -16.43 -5.86
C ASN A 67 -1.75 -16.02 -4.41
N HIS A 68 -2.08 -16.99 -3.54
CA HIS A 68 -2.31 -16.77 -2.11
C HIS A 68 -1.14 -16.04 -1.42
N LYS A 69 0.10 -16.25 -1.89
CA LYS A 69 1.29 -15.53 -1.38
C LYS A 69 1.23 -14.02 -1.64
N LYS A 70 0.66 -13.60 -2.78
CA LYS A 70 0.48 -12.18 -3.12
C LYS A 70 -0.59 -11.54 -2.23
N VAL A 71 -1.72 -12.23 -2.05
CA VAL A 71 -2.80 -11.81 -1.14
C VAL A 71 -2.27 -11.65 0.28
N TYR A 72 -1.48 -12.62 0.78
CA TYR A 72 -0.85 -12.50 2.09
C TYR A 72 0.02 -11.23 2.22
N ARG A 73 0.89 -10.95 1.23
CA ARG A 73 1.77 -9.77 1.28
C ARG A 73 1.01 -8.45 1.29
N ILE A 74 -0.10 -8.36 0.55
CA ILE A 74 -0.94 -7.15 0.50
C ILE A 74 -1.69 -6.99 1.83
N CYS A 75 -2.15 -8.08 2.43
CA CYS A 75 -2.86 -8.04 3.71
C CYS A 75 -1.93 -7.77 4.91
N SER A 76 -0.63 -8.06 4.78
CA SER A 76 0.39 -7.85 5.81
C SER A 76 1.20 -6.56 5.65
N GLN A 77 0.94 -5.77 4.59
CA GLN A 77 1.57 -4.47 4.35
C GLN A 77 0.86 -3.38 5.15
#